data_AF-A0AAV9EZ61-F1
#
_entry.id   AF-A0AAV9EZ61-F1
#
_cell.length_a   1.000
_cell.length_b   1.000
_cell.length_c   1.000
_cell.angle_alpha   90.00
_cell.angle_beta   90.00
_cell.angle_gamma   90.00
#
_symmetry.space_group_name_H-M   'P 1'
#
loop_
_entity.id
_entity.type
_entity.pdbx_description
1 polymer ?
#
loop_
_entity_poly.entity_id
_entity_poly.type
_entity_poly.pdbx_seq_one_letter_code
_entity_poly.pdbx_strand_id
1 'polypeptide(L)'
;MESCGEDSKLGFPFWVAVRRRFEPSSPFFEAGNFERELIAKQVALDLTEDERFQLQNMEGMESRSVFCPIVGCGAQLNSLEEFEDHYNSRHTASCSVCARVYPTSHLLSIHISEVHDSFFKAKVARGFPMYECLVEGCGMKLKSYKSRQQHLIDKHKFPASFDFSRRLTHLSISARGCRSISTGESAITRGGRMRWKSSTRWMNSSPRSPN
;
A
#
# COMPACT_ATOMS: atom_id res chain seq x y z
N MET A 1 108.37 -0.60 23.23
CA MET A 1 107.51 -1.43 24.10
C MET A 1 106.13 -1.44 23.48
N GLU A 2 105.71 -2.61 22.98
CA GLU A 2 104.41 -3.27 23.23
C GLU A 2 103.33 -2.44 23.94
N SER A 3 102.01 -2.55 23.70
CA SER A 3 101.17 -3.48 22.93
C SER A 3 99.70 -3.03 23.06
N CYS A 4 98.86 -3.48 22.12
CA CYS A 4 97.41 -3.77 22.17
C CYS A 4 96.34 -2.74 22.60
N GLY A 5 95.24 -2.74 21.85
CA GLY A 5 93.95 -2.18 22.24
C GLY A 5 92.96 -2.18 21.07
N GLU A 6 92.09 -3.19 21.05
CA GLU A 6 91.18 -3.61 19.98
C GLU A 6 90.03 -2.63 19.65
N ASP A 7 89.60 -2.75 18.39
CA ASP A 7 88.26 -2.66 17.79
C ASP A 7 87.08 -1.95 18.49
N SER A 8 86.34 -1.25 17.62
CA SER A 8 84.89 -0.97 17.69
C SER A 8 84.41 0.14 18.62
N LYS A 9 84.71 1.39 18.26
CA LYS A 9 83.92 2.53 18.73
C LYS A 9 82.55 2.49 18.03
N LEU A 10 81.53 2.01 18.73
CA LEU A 10 80.12 1.96 18.30
C LEU A 10 79.64 3.35 17.85
N GLY A 11 79.77 3.64 16.55
CA GLY A 11 79.22 4.84 15.93
C GLY A 11 77.82 4.54 15.44
N PHE A 12 76.81 4.66 16.31
CA PHE A 12 75.43 4.76 15.82
C PHE A 12 75.32 6.05 14.99
N PRO A 13 74.93 5.98 13.71
CA PRO A 13 74.74 7.19 12.91
C PRO A 13 73.60 7.99 13.54
N PHE A 14 73.90 9.22 13.94
CA PHE A 14 72.89 10.14 14.44
C PHE A 14 71.85 10.34 13.34
N TRP A 15 70.57 10.09 13.65
CA TRP A 15 69.49 10.35 12.71
C TRP A 15 69.34 11.86 12.53
N VAL A 16 69.76 12.37 11.38
CA VAL A 16 69.51 13.77 11.02
C VAL A 16 68.03 13.88 10.67
N ALA A 17 67.27 14.57 11.51
CA ALA A 17 65.87 14.86 11.23
C ALA A 17 65.77 15.82 10.04
N VAL A 18 65.44 15.27 8.86
CA VAL A 18 65.19 16.07 7.66
C VAL A 18 63.70 16.36 7.57
N ARG A 19 63.34 17.65 7.52
CA ARG A 19 61.94 18.07 7.29
C ARG A 19 61.55 17.70 5.86
N ARG A 20 60.62 16.76 5.72
CA ARG A 20 59.98 16.48 4.42
C ARG A 20 58.92 17.54 4.18
N ARG A 21 59.10 18.35 3.14
CA ARG A 21 58.08 19.29 2.68
C ARG A 21 57.15 18.53 1.74
N PHE A 22 55.87 18.47 2.10
CA PHE A 22 54.83 17.87 1.28
C PHE A 22 53.89 18.97 0.81
N GLU A 23 53.51 18.94 -0.46
CA GLU A 23 52.44 19.79 -0.98
C GLU A 23 51.08 19.37 -0.40
N PRO A 24 50.09 20.28 -0.31
CA PRO A 24 48.77 19.97 0.24
C PRO A 24 48.02 18.84 -0.48
N SER A 25 48.33 18.60 -1.75
CA SER A 25 47.80 17.51 -2.58
C SER A 25 48.67 16.24 -2.57
N SER A 26 49.65 16.15 -1.68
CA SER A 26 50.53 14.98 -1.60
C SER A 26 49.74 13.72 -1.19
N PRO A 27 50.01 12.56 -1.82
CA PRO A 27 49.45 11.27 -1.39
C PRO A 27 49.71 10.93 0.09
N PHE A 28 50.73 11.54 0.71
CA PHE A 28 50.99 11.41 2.14
C PHE A 28 49.79 11.82 3.01
N PHE A 29 49.00 12.82 2.59
CA PHE A 29 47.83 13.30 3.33
C PHE A 29 46.53 12.60 2.95
N GLU A 30 46.54 11.72 1.95
CA GLU A 30 45.34 11.11 1.38
C GLU A 30 44.52 10.34 2.44
N ALA A 31 45.18 9.50 3.25
CA ALA A 31 44.52 8.76 4.33
C ALA A 31 43.85 9.70 5.37
N GLY A 32 44.54 10.79 5.75
CA GLY A 32 44.01 11.78 6.69
C GLY A 32 42.89 12.63 6.10
N ASN A 33 42.94 12.91 4.78
CA ASN A 33 41.85 13.60 4.08
C ASN A 33 40.58 12.75 4.06
N PHE A 34 40.71 11.44 3.79
CA PHE A 34 39.60 10.50 3.86
C PHE A 34 39.00 10.39 5.26
N GLU A 35 39.84 10.28 6.29
CA GLU A 35 39.40 10.23 7.68
C GLU A 35 38.66 11.51 8.10
N ARG A 36 39.19 12.69 7.76
CA ARG A 36 38.54 13.97 8.04
C ARG A 36 37.19 14.09 7.35
N GLU A 37 37.09 13.65 6.10
CA GLU A 37 35.84 13.66 5.34
C GLU A 37 34.80 12.71 5.95
N LEU A 38 35.22 11.53 6.38
CA LEU A 38 34.36 10.56 7.07
C LEU A 38 33.82 11.14 8.38
N ILE A 39 34.68 11.71 9.21
CA ILE A 39 34.30 12.33 10.48
C ILE A 39 33.33 13.49 10.23
N ALA A 40 33.58 14.35 9.23
CA ALA A 40 32.69 15.45 8.91
C ALA A 40 31.29 14.97 8.46
N LYS A 41 31.22 13.91 7.66
CA LYS A 41 29.96 13.28 7.26
C LYS A 41 29.25 12.62 8.45
N GLN A 42 30.00 11.99 9.34
CA GLN A 42 29.44 11.36 10.53
C GLN A 42 28.88 12.40 11.51
N VAL A 43 29.61 13.48 11.78
CA VAL A 43 29.12 14.60 12.61
C VAL A 43 27.86 15.25 12.01
N ALA A 44 27.74 15.29 10.69
CA ALA A 44 26.52 15.79 10.04
C ALA A 44 25.31 14.85 10.18
N LEU A 45 25.54 13.58 10.52
CA LEU A 45 24.51 12.54 10.69
C LEU A 45 24.32 12.11 12.15
N ASP A 46 25.25 12.48 13.04
CA ASP A 46 25.19 12.23 14.47
C ASP A 46 24.11 13.13 15.08
N LEU A 47 22.88 12.66 14.96
CA LEU A 47 21.75 13.20 15.70
C LEU A 47 22.03 12.99 17.19
N THR A 48 22.00 14.09 17.94
CA THR A 48 22.05 14.06 19.41
C THR A 48 20.95 13.16 19.97
N GLU A 49 21.15 12.62 21.17
CA GLU A 49 20.13 11.79 21.84
C GLU A 49 18.77 12.51 21.94
N ASP A 50 18.81 13.84 22.12
CA ASP A 50 17.64 14.71 22.13
C ASP A 50 16.96 14.80 20.76
N GLU A 51 17.70 14.93 19.66
CA GLU A 51 17.15 14.91 18.30
C GLU A 51 16.54 13.56 17.94
N ARG A 52 17.19 12.46 18.36
CA ARG A 52 16.65 11.10 18.18
C ARG A 52 15.36 10.90 18.97
N PHE A 53 15.31 11.41 20.20
CA PHE A 53 14.09 11.40 21.01
C PHE A 53 12.98 12.26 20.40
N GLN A 54 13.32 13.44 19.88
CA GLN A 54 12.37 14.32 19.19
C GLN A 54 11.79 13.67 17.92
N LEU A 55 12.63 13.01 17.11
CA LEU A 55 12.17 12.25 15.94
C LEU A 55 11.26 11.09 16.35
N GLN A 56 11.64 10.32 17.36
CA GLN A 56 10.84 9.21 17.86
C GLN A 56 9.49 9.68 18.46
N ASN A 57 9.46 10.85 19.11
CA ASN A 57 8.24 11.43 19.64
C ASN A 57 7.34 12.02 18.54
N MET A 58 7.92 12.53 17.46
CA MET A 58 7.20 12.92 16.25
C MET A 58 6.59 11.70 15.54
N GLU A 59 7.32 10.58 15.46
CA GLU A 59 6.83 9.29 14.94
C GLU A 59 5.71 8.71 15.83
N GLY A 60 5.77 8.89 17.16
CA GLY A 60 4.69 8.52 18.09
C GLY A 60 3.42 9.37 17.91
N MET A 61 3.55 10.60 17.42
CA MET A 61 2.44 11.52 17.15
C MET A 61 1.89 11.41 15.73
N GLU A 62 2.47 10.56 14.87
CA GLU A 62 1.94 10.21 13.55
C GLU A 62 0.90 9.08 13.58
N SER A 63 0.53 8.58 14.77
CA SER A 63 -0.74 7.89 15.00
C SER A 63 -1.94 8.86 15.00
N ARG A 64 -1.87 9.91 14.17
CA ARG A 64 -2.94 10.89 14.00
C ARG A 64 -3.99 10.26 13.13
N SER A 65 -5.18 10.08 13.71
CA SER A 65 -6.33 9.62 12.97
C SER A 65 -6.53 10.46 11.70
N VAL A 66 -6.64 9.80 10.55
CA VAL A 66 -6.85 10.42 9.23
C VAL A 66 -8.33 10.53 8.98
N PHE A 67 -8.79 11.69 8.51
CA PHE A 67 -10.20 11.88 8.13
C PHE A 67 -10.36 11.75 6.62
N CYS A 68 -11.44 11.09 6.19
CA CYS A 68 -11.81 11.07 4.79
C CYS A 68 -12.23 12.47 4.32
N PRO A 69 -11.58 13.06 3.30
CA PRO A 69 -11.84 14.43 2.87
C PRO A 69 -13.11 14.57 2.02
N ILE A 70 -13.80 13.47 1.70
CA ILE A 70 -14.98 13.51 0.84
C ILE A 70 -16.17 14.07 1.63
N VAL A 71 -16.75 15.13 1.09
CA VAL A 71 -17.91 15.82 1.66
C VAL A 71 -19.03 14.82 1.94
N GLY A 72 -19.51 14.78 3.17
CA GLY A 72 -20.57 13.85 3.61
C GLY A 72 -20.11 12.44 4.00
N CYS A 73 -18.82 12.10 3.83
CA CYS A 73 -18.29 10.83 4.33
C CYS A 73 -17.90 10.90 5.81
N GLY A 74 -16.99 11.81 6.17
CA GLY A 74 -16.59 12.06 7.56
C GLY A 74 -15.97 10.86 8.29
N ALA A 75 -15.52 9.83 7.58
CA ALA A 75 -14.90 8.66 8.21
C ALA A 75 -13.57 9.06 8.87
N GLN A 76 -13.33 8.54 10.07
CA GLN A 76 -12.06 8.68 10.80
C GLN A 76 -11.36 7.32 10.79
N LEU A 77 -10.10 7.29 10.35
CA LEU A 77 -9.27 6.12 10.14
C LEU A 77 -8.02 6.25 11.00
N ASN A 78 -7.40 5.14 11.39
CA ASN A 78 -6.25 5.15 12.30
C ASN A 78 -4.91 5.12 11.58
N SER A 79 -4.92 4.85 10.27
CA SER A 79 -3.72 4.81 9.43
C SER A 79 -4.04 5.27 8.00
N LEU A 80 -2.98 5.58 7.26
CA LEU A 80 -3.08 5.88 5.83
C LEU A 80 -3.56 4.66 5.03
N GLU A 81 -3.11 3.46 5.38
CA GLU A 81 -3.54 2.20 4.74
C GLU A 81 -5.06 1.98 4.90
N GLU A 82 -5.61 2.19 6.09
CA GLU A 82 -7.06 2.12 6.32
C GLU A 82 -7.84 3.16 5.49
N PHE A 83 -7.24 4.34 5.28
CA PHE A 83 -7.82 5.38 4.42
C PHE A 83 -7.84 4.97 2.94
N GLU A 84 -6.78 4.37 2.43
CA GLU A 84 -6.71 3.88 1.05
C GLU A 84 -7.75 2.78 0.80
N ASP A 85 -7.83 1.79 1.69
CA ASP A 85 -8.83 0.72 1.63
C ASP A 85 -10.27 1.27 1.72
N HIS A 86 -10.48 2.24 2.61
CA HIS A 86 -11.75 2.95 2.71
C HIS A 86 -12.10 3.67 1.40
N TYR A 87 -11.16 4.42 0.83
CA TYR A 87 -11.38 5.19 -0.38
C TYR A 87 -11.70 4.26 -1.57
N ASN A 88 -10.93 3.19 -1.71
CA ASN A 88 -11.12 2.19 -2.76
C ASN A 88 -12.47 1.49 -2.66
N SER A 89 -12.90 1.14 -1.45
CA SER A 89 -14.15 0.41 -1.23
C SER A 89 -15.40 1.29 -1.21
N ARG A 90 -15.28 2.61 -0.98
CA ARG A 90 -16.43 3.51 -0.81
C ARG A 90 -16.61 4.54 -1.90
N HIS A 91 -15.53 4.99 -2.52
CA HIS A 91 -15.55 6.20 -3.31
C HIS A 91 -15.14 5.96 -4.76
N THR A 92 -14.17 5.07 -5.00
CA THR A 92 -13.62 4.79 -6.33
C THR A 92 -14.67 4.38 -7.36
N ALA A 93 -15.60 3.48 -7.02
CA ALA A 93 -16.64 3.01 -7.94
C ALA A 93 -18.05 3.34 -7.41
N SER A 94 -18.30 4.63 -7.20
CA SER A 94 -19.60 5.15 -6.74
C SER A 94 -20.41 5.79 -7.88
N CYS A 95 -21.72 5.57 -7.89
CA CYS A 95 -22.63 6.19 -8.85
C CYS A 95 -23.00 7.60 -8.42
N SER A 96 -22.73 8.60 -9.25
CA SER A 96 -23.08 10.00 -8.97
C SER A 96 -24.58 10.28 -8.91
N VAL A 97 -25.41 9.45 -9.56
CA VAL A 97 -26.86 9.68 -9.63
C VAL A 97 -27.60 9.11 -8.43
N CYS A 98 -27.19 7.93 -7.93
CA CYS A 98 -27.89 7.25 -6.82
C CYS A 98 -27.01 6.94 -5.60
N ALA A 99 -25.76 7.38 -5.60
CA ALA A 99 -24.77 7.18 -4.53
C ALA A 99 -24.48 5.72 -4.15
N ARG A 100 -24.88 4.74 -4.98
CA ARG A 100 -24.53 3.32 -4.77
C ARG A 100 -23.07 3.07 -5.08
N VAL A 101 -22.44 2.22 -4.28
CA VAL A 101 -21.03 1.84 -4.43
C VAL A 101 -20.92 0.42 -4.96
N TYR A 102 -20.01 0.22 -5.89
CA TYR A 102 -19.77 -1.03 -6.60
C TYR A 102 -18.36 -1.55 -6.31
N PRO A 103 -18.15 -2.88 -6.26
CA PRO A 103 -16.81 -3.44 -6.03
C PRO A 103 -15.81 -3.15 -7.14
N THR A 104 -16.27 -2.98 -8.38
CA THR A 104 -15.42 -2.69 -9.53
C THR A 104 -16.06 -1.65 -10.45
N SER A 105 -15.22 -0.97 -11.24
CA SER A 105 -15.64 0.03 -12.22
C SER A 105 -16.55 -0.56 -13.31
N HIS A 106 -16.31 -1.81 -13.72
CA HIS A 106 -17.16 -2.53 -14.69
C HIS A 106 -18.60 -2.70 -14.20
N LEU A 107 -18.77 -3.05 -12.91
CA LEU A 107 -20.11 -3.18 -12.35
C LEU A 107 -20.82 -1.82 -12.23
N LEU A 108 -20.06 -0.75 -11.97
CA LEU A 108 -20.59 0.61 -11.97
C LEU A 108 -21.04 1.04 -13.38
N SER A 109 -20.27 0.78 -14.42
CA SER A 109 -20.64 1.15 -15.81
C SER A 109 -21.88 0.39 -16.28
N ILE A 110 -21.99 -0.91 -15.97
CA ILE A 110 -23.19 -1.70 -16.21
C ILE A 110 -24.37 -1.10 -15.45
N HIS A 111 -24.21 -0.71 -14.19
CA HIS A 111 -25.28 -0.08 -13.44
C HIS A 111 -25.77 1.24 -14.08
N ILE A 112 -24.83 2.12 -14.47
CA ILE A 112 -25.17 3.40 -15.10
C ILE A 112 -25.97 3.15 -16.38
N SER A 113 -25.52 2.23 -17.24
CA SER A 113 -26.24 1.90 -18.47
C SER A 113 -27.60 1.25 -18.21
N GLU A 114 -27.70 0.26 -17.32
CA GLU A 114 -28.97 -0.48 -17.13
C GLU A 114 -30.03 0.32 -16.37
N VAL A 115 -29.61 1.15 -15.41
CA VAL A 115 -30.54 1.84 -14.50
C VAL A 115 -30.78 3.29 -14.90
N HIS A 116 -29.72 4.00 -15.26
CA HIS A 116 -29.76 5.46 -15.46
C HIS A 116 -29.78 5.88 -16.94
N ASP A 117 -29.40 5.01 -17.88
CA ASP A 117 -29.44 5.34 -19.30
C ASP A 117 -30.82 5.05 -19.92
N SER A 118 -31.49 6.12 -20.36
CA SER A 118 -32.76 6.03 -21.09
C SER A 118 -32.61 5.36 -22.47
N PHE A 119 -31.43 5.49 -23.10
CA PHE A 119 -31.14 4.87 -24.39
C PHE A 119 -31.05 3.35 -24.28
N PHE A 120 -30.53 2.83 -23.17
CA PHE A 120 -30.55 1.40 -22.86
C PHE A 120 -31.98 0.85 -22.91
N LYS A 121 -32.92 1.50 -22.21
CA LYS A 121 -34.33 1.09 -22.17
C LYS A 121 -34.95 1.10 -23.57
N ALA A 122 -34.68 2.13 -24.37
CA ALA A 122 -35.18 2.23 -25.74
C ALA A 122 -34.64 1.12 -26.66
N LYS A 123 -33.36 0.77 -26.55
CA LYS A 123 -32.77 -0.34 -27.33
C LYS A 123 -33.29 -1.71 -26.89
N VAL A 124 -33.44 -1.94 -25.59
CA VAL A 124 -34.04 -3.18 -25.08
C VAL A 124 -35.47 -3.34 -25.58
N ALA A 125 -36.27 -2.26 -25.58
CA ALA A 125 -37.64 -2.29 -26.10
C ALA A 125 -37.71 -2.66 -27.61
N ARG A 126 -36.66 -2.33 -28.38
CA ARG A 126 -36.52 -2.73 -29.78
C ARG A 126 -35.93 -4.14 -29.98
N GLY A 127 -35.63 -4.86 -28.89
CA GLY A 127 -35.12 -6.23 -28.94
C GLY A 127 -33.60 -6.36 -29.12
N PHE A 128 -32.83 -5.28 -28.98
CA PHE A 128 -31.37 -5.36 -29.05
C PHE A 128 -30.77 -6.03 -27.80
N PRO A 129 -29.71 -6.86 -27.95
CA PRO A 129 -29.00 -7.45 -26.82
C PRO A 129 -28.14 -6.40 -26.11
N MET A 130 -28.67 -5.79 -25.06
CA MET A 130 -28.00 -4.71 -24.33
C MET A 130 -27.36 -5.15 -23.01
N TYR A 131 -27.82 -6.25 -22.39
CA TYR A 131 -27.34 -6.68 -21.09
C TYR A 131 -25.93 -7.26 -21.19
N GLU A 132 -24.96 -6.67 -20.51
CA GLU A 132 -23.57 -7.14 -20.54
C GLU A 132 -23.31 -8.16 -19.43
N CYS A 133 -22.30 -9.03 -19.63
CA CYS A 133 -21.86 -9.95 -18.60
C CYS A 133 -21.19 -9.20 -17.43
N LEU A 134 -21.46 -9.64 -16.20
CA LEU A 134 -20.94 -9.02 -14.99
C LEU A 134 -19.45 -9.33 -14.72
N VAL A 135 -18.89 -10.33 -15.41
CA VAL A 135 -17.50 -10.76 -15.22
C VAL A 135 -16.58 -9.94 -16.13
N GLU A 136 -15.57 -9.30 -15.55
CA GLU A 136 -14.56 -8.55 -16.29
C GLU A 136 -13.82 -9.46 -17.28
N GLY A 137 -13.60 -8.97 -18.51
CA GLY A 137 -13.04 -9.76 -19.61
C GLY A 137 -14.04 -10.62 -20.38
N CYS A 138 -15.32 -10.69 -19.97
CA CYS A 138 -16.36 -11.35 -20.74
C CYS A 138 -17.18 -10.36 -21.58
N GLY A 139 -16.95 -10.34 -22.90
CA GLY A 139 -17.61 -9.44 -23.87
C GLY A 139 -19.02 -9.85 -24.31
N MET A 140 -19.67 -10.79 -23.62
CA MET A 140 -20.97 -11.32 -24.04
C MET A 140 -22.10 -10.32 -23.77
N LYS A 141 -22.93 -10.07 -24.79
CA LYS A 141 -24.16 -9.26 -24.70
C LYS A 141 -25.41 -10.11 -24.84
N LEU A 142 -26.37 -9.88 -23.98
CA LEU A 142 -27.53 -10.74 -23.73
C LEU A 142 -28.83 -9.95 -23.90
N LYS A 143 -29.91 -10.63 -24.27
CA LYS A 143 -31.22 -10.00 -24.54
C LYS A 143 -32.03 -9.74 -23.28
N SER A 144 -31.81 -10.51 -22.22
CA SER A 144 -32.56 -10.41 -20.97
C SER A 144 -31.71 -10.71 -19.74
N TYR A 145 -32.17 -10.24 -18.58
CA TYR A 145 -31.58 -10.59 -17.28
C TYR A 145 -31.53 -12.10 -17.05
N LYS A 146 -32.59 -12.84 -17.41
CA LYS A 146 -32.64 -14.31 -17.27
C LYS A 146 -31.57 -14.99 -18.12
N SER A 147 -31.41 -14.56 -19.38
CA SER A 147 -30.34 -15.09 -20.24
C SER A 147 -28.95 -14.78 -19.66
N ARG A 148 -28.75 -13.61 -19.06
CA ARG A 148 -27.49 -13.27 -18.39
C ARG A 148 -27.21 -14.19 -17.20
N GLN A 149 -28.21 -14.43 -16.37
CA GLN A 149 -28.09 -15.35 -15.25
C GLN A 149 -27.69 -16.74 -15.73
N GLN A 150 -28.35 -17.24 -16.78
CA GLN A 150 -28.01 -18.53 -17.37
C GLN A 150 -26.56 -18.55 -17.91
N HIS A 151 -26.13 -17.50 -18.60
CA HIS A 151 -24.76 -17.37 -19.08
C HIS A 151 -23.72 -17.39 -17.93
N LEU A 152 -24.00 -16.72 -16.81
CA LEU A 152 -23.13 -16.73 -15.63
C LEU A 152 -23.03 -18.13 -15.01
N ILE A 153 -24.11 -18.90 -15.02
CA ILE A 153 -24.11 -20.30 -14.56
C ILE A 153 -23.34 -21.18 -15.54
N ASP A 154 -23.61 -21.07 -16.83
CA ASP A 154 -23.07 -22.00 -17.84
C ASP A 154 -21.59 -21.76 -18.14
N LYS A 155 -21.20 -20.49 -18.34
CA LYS A 155 -19.85 -20.11 -18.74
C LYS A 155 -18.95 -19.80 -17.56
N HIS A 156 -19.48 -19.13 -16.53
CA HIS A 156 -18.71 -18.72 -15.36
C HIS A 156 -18.93 -19.61 -14.13
N LYS A 157 -19.77 -20.65 -14.24
CA LYS A 157 -20.02 -21.65 -13.18
C LYS A 157 -20.49 -21.04 -11.86
N PHE A 158 -21.21 -19.92 -11.92
CA PHE A 158 -21.85 -19.36 -10.73
C PHE A 158 -22.95 -20.30 -10.21
N PRO A 159 -23.12 -20.40 -8.88
CA PRO A 159 -24.24 -21.15 -8.31
C PRO A 159 -25.58 -20.59 -8.79
N ALA A 160 -26.53 -21.46 -9.14
CA ALA A 160 -27.85 -21.03 -9.64
C ALA A 160 -28.65 -20.20 -8.62
N SER A 161 -28.40 -20.38 -7.33
CA SER A 161 -28.98 -19.61 -6.22
C SER A 161 -28.38 -18.21 -6.06
N PHE A 162 -27.32 -17.88 -6.79
CA PHE A 162 -26.66 -16.59 -6.66
C PHE A 162 -27.44 -15.51 -7.41
N ASP A 163 -28.14 -14.65 -6.68
CA ASP A 163 -28.83 -13.49 -7.27
C ASP A 163 -27.99 -12.21 -7.12
N PHE A 164 -27.52 -11.68 -8.24
CA PHE A 164 -26.75 -10.44 -8.28
C PHE A 164 -27.60 -9.19 -8.03
N SER A 165 -28.92 -9.25 -8.25
CA SER A 165 -29.79 -8.07 -8.07
C SER A 165 -29.90 -7.65 -6.60
N ARG A 166 -29.84 -8.60 -5.67
CA ARG A 166 -29.97 -8.38 -4.22
C ARG A 166 -28.73 -7.84 -3.53
N ARG A 167 -27.53 -8.03 -4.09
CA ARG A 167 -26.28 -7.55 -3.45
C ARG A 167 -25.90 -6.12 -3.83
N LEU A 168 -26.48 -5.59 -4.90
CA LEU A 168 -26.27 -4.20 -5.32
C LEU A 168 -27.08 -3.20 -4.47
N THR A 169 -27.96 -3.69 -3.58
CA THR A 169 -28.89 -2.84 -2.82
C THR A 169 -28.52 -2.66 -1.35
N HIS A 170 -27.46 -3.27 -0.82
CA HIS A 170 -27.18 -3.18 0.62
C HIS A 170 -25.69 -3.13 0.99
N LEU A 171 -25.01 -2.07 0.57
CA LEU A 171 -23.90 -1.48 1.34
C LEU A 171 -24.21 -0.03 1.70
N SER A 172 -25.45 0.25 2.13
CA SER A 172 -25.70 1.40 3.00
C SER A 172 -25.07 1.08 4.36
N ILE A 173 -23.79 1.43 4.53
CA ILE A 173 -23.19 1.42 5.86
C ILE A 173 -23.83 2.57 6.61
N SER A 174 -24.92 2.23 7.31
CA SER A 174 -25.41 2.97 8.45
C SER A 174 -24.23 3.21 9.38
N ALA A 175 -23.94 4.48 9.61
CA ALA A 175 -23.06 4.99 10.65
C ALA A 175 -23.58 4.59 12.05
N ARG A 176 -23.42 3.32 12.44
CA ARG A 176 -23.63 2.85 13.81
C ARG A 176 -22.55 1.86 14.16
N GLY A 177 -21.53 2.32 14.88
CA GLY A 177 -20.49 1.43 15.40
C GLY A 177 -19.21 2.07 15.90
N CYS A 178 -19.14 3.38 16.12
CA CYS A 178 -18.09 3.92 16.97
C CYS A 178 -18.52 3.70 18.42
N ARG A 179 -18.09 2.58 19.02
CA ARG A 179 -18.11 2.39 20.47
C ARG A 179 -16.67 2.55 20.96
N SER A 180 -16.41 3.68 21.58
CA SER A 180 -15.25 3.91 22.43
C SER A 180 -15.47 3.30 23.82
N ILE A 181 -14.35 3.10 24.53
CA ILE A 181 -14.15 3.05 26.00
C ILE A 181 -13.73 1.68 26.62
N SER A 182 -12.42 1.65 26.93
CA SER A 182 -11.67 1.23 28.14
C SER A 182 -11.82 -0.14 28.83
N THR A 183 -10.64 -0.73 29.08
CA THR A 183 -10.15 -1.50 30.25
C THR A 183 -11.14 -2.03 31.30
N GLY A 184 -11.07 -3.34 31.59
CA GLY A 184 -11.62 -3.99 32.79
C GLY A 184 -11.87 -5.50 32.61
N GLU A 185 -11.48 -6.30 33.59
CA GLU A 185 -11.33 -7.76 33.59
C GLU A 185 -12.61 -8.63 33.39
N SER A 186 -12.35 -9.86 32.92
CA SER A 186 -13.02 -11.16 33.20
C SER A 186 -14.55 -11.31 33.10
N ALA A 187 -15.01 -12.09 32.10
CA ALA A 187 -15.69 -13.39 32.29
C ALA A 187 -16.37 -13.89 30.99
N ILE A 188 -16.07 -15.15 30.69
CA ILE A 188 -16.76 -16.18 29.90
C ILE A 188 -18.17 -15.81 29.36
N THR A 189 -18.35 -15.84 28.03
CA THR A 189 -19.32 -16.72 27.34
C THR A 189 -19.23 -16.60 25.81
N ARG A 190 -19.65 -17.69 25.17
CA ARG A 190 -19.61 -18.04 23.75
C ARG A 190 -20.24 -16.99 22.83
N GLY A 191 -19.61 -16.72 21.69
CA GLY A 191 -20.21 -15.99 20.56
C GLY A 191 -19.19 -15.71 19.48
N GLY A 192 -19.48 -16.12 18.24
CA GLY A 192 -18.48 -16.23 17.18
C GLY A 192 -17.99 -14.93 16.56
N ARG A 193 -16.94 -15.07 15.74
CA ARG A 193 -16.59 -14.12 14.69
C ARG A 193 -15.83 -14.87 13.59
N MET A 194 -16.51 -15.18 12.49
CA MET A 194 -15.82 -15.60 11.27
C MET A 194 -15.09 -14.37 10.73
N ARG A 195 -13.77 -14.37 10.93
CA ARG A 195 -12.81 -13.45 10.33
C ARG A 195 -12.83 -13.69 8.82
N TRP A 196 -13.52 -12.82 8.08
CA TRP A 196 -13.38 -12.80 6.62
C TRP A 196 -12.00 -12.23 6.32
N LYS A 197 -11.03 -13.13 6.17
CA LYS A 197 -9.76 -12.81 5.53
C LYS A 197 -10.11 -12.35 4.12
N SER A 198 -9.70 -11.14 3.77
CA SER A 198 -9.66 -10.61 2.42
C SER A 198 -8.99 -11.65 1.52
N SER A 199 -9.81 -12.43 0.81
CA SER A 199 -9.33 -13.41 -0.16
C SER A 199 -9.57 -12.83 -1.54
N THR A 200 -8.73 -11.87 -1.90
CA THR A 200 -8.53 -11.33 -3.26
C THR A 200 -7.87 -12.39 -4.17
N ARG A 201 -8.12 -13.69 -3.93
CA ARG A 201 -7.43 -14.82 -4.56
C ARG A 201 -8.29 -15.59 -5.58
N TRP A 202 -9.39 -15.02 -6.07
CA TRP A 202 -10.26 -15.77 -7.00
C TRP A 202 -10.67 -14.97 -8.25
N MET A 203 -9.85 -14.01 -8.67
CA MET A 203 -10.03 -13.31 -9.95
C MET A 203 -8.79 -13.32 -10.87
N ASN A 204 -7.80 -14.19 -10.61
CA ASN A 204 -6.70 -14.41 -11.55
C ASN A 204 -6.49 -15.91 -11.78
N SER A 205 -7.14 -16.44 -12.81
CA SER A 205 -6.75 -17.68 -13.47
C SER A 205 -7.22 -17.63 -14.92
N SER A 206 -6.41 -17.00 -15.77
CA SER A 206 -6.55 -17.08 -17.22
C SER A 206 -6.21 -18.50 -17.69
N PRO A 207 -7.05 -19.17 -18.48
CA PRO A 207 -6.57 -20.23 -19.35
C PRO A 207 -5.97 -19.58 -20.60
N ARG A 208 -4.70 -19.89 -20.86
CA ARG A 208 -4.05 -19.69 -22.16
C ARG A 208 -4.92 -20.30 -23.26
N SER A 209 -5.03 -19.57 -24.37
CA SER A 209 -5.54 -20.08 -25.64
C SER A 209 -4.75 -21.32 -26.08
N PRO A 210 -5.41 -22.28 -26.74
CA PRO A 210 -4.76 -23.01 -27.81
C PRO A 210 -5.45 -22.74 -29.16
N ASN A 211 -4.56 -22.73 -30.16
CA ASN A 211 -4.77 -22.88 -31.59
C ASN A 211 -5.67 -24.07 -31.91
#